data_AF-A0A432SBG8-F1
#
_entry.id   AF-A0A432SBG8-F1
#
_cell.length_a   1.000
_cell.length_b   1.000
_cell.length_c   1.000
_cell.angle_alpha   90.00
_cell.angle_beta   90.00
_cell.angle_gamma   90.00
#
_symmetry.space_group_name_H-M   'P 1'
#
loop_
_entity.id
_entity.type
_entity.pdbx_description
1 polymer ?
#
loop_
_entity_poly.entity_id
_entity_poly.type
_entity_poly.pdbx_seq_one_letter_code
_entity_poly.pdbx_strand_id
1 'polypeptide(L)'
;MQLVEVTLDSEEAVCDVLAQIFTHIKSVQEDIARLNLQSMEKINDLIFNSGVEVDEKTFVALQHQDILTQQLNAVGELSEMLQKHLENFDNFETLESKFLSALEIAKAKKEAYRGNAF
;
A
#
# COMPACT_ATOMS: atom_id res chain seq x y z
N MET A 1 10.06 -2.81 -27.83
CA MET A 1 8.94 -2.35 -26.98
C MET A 1 8.91 -0.84 -27.10
N GLN A 2 8.01 -0.31 -27.93
CA GLN A 2 7.84 1.14 -28.09
C GLN A 2 7.01 1.64 -26.91
N LEU A 3 7.58 2.53 -26.10
CA LEU A 3 6.80 3.33 -25.16
C LEU A 3 5.96 4.27 -26.02
N VAL A 4 4.65 4.01 -26.07
CA VAL A 4 3.69 4.92 -26.69
C VAL A 4 3.62 6.14 -25.78
N GLU A 5 4.06 7.30 -26.26
CA GLU A 5 3.79 8.57 -25.61
C GLU A 5 2.27 8.81 -25.69
N VAL A 6 1.59 8.58 -24.58
CA VAL A 6 0.19 8.98 -24.43
C VAL A 6 0.19 10.49 -24.24
N THR A 7 -0.18 11.22 -25.28
CA THR A 7 -0.48 12.66 -25.19
C THR A 7 -1.85 12.79 -24.53
N LEU A 8 -1.85 13.24 -23.28
CA LEU A 8 -3.06 13.48 -22.50
C LEU A 8 -3.50 14.93 -22.75
N ASP A 9 -4.30 15.11 -23.80
CA ASP A 9 -4.71 16.43 -24.29
C ASP A 9 -5.79 17.10 -23.42
N SER A 10 -6.30 16.41 -22.40
CA SER A 10 -7.25 16.96 -21.43
C SER A 10 -6.92 16.56 -20.00
N GLU A 11 -7.16 17.51 -19.11
CA GLU A 11 -7.12 17.37 -17.66
C GLU A 11 -7.90 16.15 -17.13
N GLU A 12 -9.05 15.85 -17.74
CA GLU A 12 -9.88 14.69 -17.43
C GLU A 12 -9.17 13.37 -17.78
N ALA A 13 -8.53 13.30 -18.95
CA ALA A 13 -7.76 12.12 -19.36
C ALA A 13 -6.58 11.83 -18.41
N VAL A 14 -5.93 12.86 -17.86
CA VAL A 14 -4.89 12.69 -16.84
C VAL A 14 -5.46 12.06 -15.57
N CYS A 15 -6.62 12.54 -15.12
CA CYS A 15 -7.29 12.00 -13.93
C CYS A 15 -7.70 10.54 -14.12
N ASP A 16 -8.21 10.18 -15.30
CA ASP A 16 -8.58 8.80 -15.64
C ASP A 16 -7.38 7.85 -15.63
N VAL A 17 -6.24 8.28 -16.18
CA VAL A 17 -5.01 7.48 -16.15
C VAL A 17 -4.49 7.32 -14.72
N LEU A 18 -4.53 8.37 -13.89
CA LEU A 18 -4.15 8.29 -12.49
C LEU A 18 -5.05 7.33 -11.71
N ALA A 19 -6.36 7.35 -11.95
CA ALA A 19 -7.30 6.44 -11.31
C ALA A 19 -7.01 4.97 -11.67
N GLN A 20 -6.68 4.70 -12.94
CA GLN A 20 -6.28 3.37 -13.40
C GLN A 20 -4.95 2.93 -12.75
N ILE A 21 -3.97 3.82 -12.65
CA ILE A 21 -2.69 3.53 -11.98
C ILE A 21 -2.91 3.18 -10.52
N PHE A 22 -3.71 3.97 -9.78
CA PHE A 22 -4.01 3.66 -8.38
C PHE A 22 -4.79 2.35 -8.23
N THR A 23 -5.65 2.02 -9.19
CA THR A 23 -6.40 0.75 -9.19
C THR A 23 -5.45 -0.43 -9.34
N HIS A 24 -4.49 -0.32 -10.26
CA HIS A 24 -3.48 -1.34 -10.44
C HIS A 24 -2.58 -1.49 -9.21
N ILE A 25 -2.09 -0.39 -8.64
CA ILE A 25 -1.27 -0.40 -7.42
C ILE A 25 -2.02 -1.09 -6.27
N LYS A 26 -3.30 -0.74 -6.07
CA LYS A 26 -4.14 -1.37 -5.05
C LYS A 26 -4.29 -2.88 -5.27
N SER A 27 -4.57 -3.31 -6.51
CA SER A 27 -4.68 -4.74 -6.83
C SER A 27 -3.38 -5.50 -6.57
N VAL A 28 -2.23 -4.94 -6.94
CA VAL A 28 -0.92 -5.52 -6.63
C VAL A 28 -0.69 -5.61 -5.11
N GLN A 29 -1.13 -4.61 -4.34
CA GLN A 29 -1.02 -4.62 -2.88
C GLN A 29 -1.89 -5.67 -2.22
N GLU A 30 -3.14 -5.83 -2.69
CA GLU A 30 -4.04 -6.89 -2.20
C GLU A 30 -3.42 -8.28 -2.44
N ASP A 31 -2.79 -8.49 -3.61
CA ASP A 31 -2.08 -9.72 -3.93
C ASP A 31 -0.88 -9.96 -2.99
N ILE A 32 -0.06 -8.93 -2.74
CA ILE A 32 1.08 -9.04 -1.83
C ILE A 32 0.61 -9.28 -0.39
N ALA A 33 -0.41 -8.56 0.09
CA ALA A 33 -0.96 -8.73 1.43
C ALA A 33 -1.48 -10.16 1.63
N ARG A 34 -2.19 -10.70 0.64
CA ARG A 34 -2.65 -12.09 0.64
C ARG A 34 -1.49 -13.09 0.70
N LEU A 35 -0.46 -12.92 -0.12
CA LEU A 35 0.72 -13.79 -0.10
C LEU A 35 1.47 -13.71 1.23
N ASN A 36 1.51 -12.52 1.83
CA ASN A 36 2.16 -12.32 3.12
C ASN A 36 1.39 -13.03 4.24
N LEU A 37 0.05 -12.90 4.27
CA LEU A 37 -0.81 -13.61 5.20
C LEU A 37 -0.64 -15.13 5.07
N GLN A 38 -0.67 -15.66 3.85
CA GLN A 38 -0.43 -17.09 3.59
C GLN A 38 0.96 -17.55 4.05
N SER A 39 1.97 -16.69 3.93
CA SER A 39 3.32 -16.98 4.42
C SER A 39 3.35 -17.00 5.95
N MET A 40 2.68 -16.06 6.62
CA MET A 40 2.55 -16.05 8.08
C MET A 40 1.82 -17.28 8.60
N GLU A 41 0.71 -17.70 7.97
CA GLU A 41 -0.02 -18.92 8.34
C GLU A 41 0.87 -20.16 8.24
N LYS A 42 1.64 -20.31 7.16
CA LYS A 42 2.58 -21.43 6.99
C LYS A 42 3.70 -21.42 8.03
N ILE A 43 4.23 -20.24 8.36
CA ILE A 43 5.25 -20.13 9.39
C ILE A 43 4.64 -20.48 10.76
N ASN A 44 3.43 -20.02 11.04
CA ASN A 44 2.69 -20.36 12.25
C ASN A 44 2.49 -21.88 12.39
N ASP A 45 2.09 -22.56 11.32
CA ASP A 45 1.95 -24.01 11.30
C ASP A 45 3.29 -24.73 11.58
N LEU A 46 4.39 -24.25 10.98
CA LEU A 46 5.72 -24.83 11.22
C LEU A 46 6.17 -24.65 12.67
N ILE A 47 5.93 -23.48 13.26
CA ILE A 47 6.36 -23.15 14.61
C ILE A 47 5.53 -23.92 15.64
N PHE A 48 4.20 -23.77 15.58
CA PHE A 48 3.32 -24.25 16.65
C PHE A 48 2.89 -25.70 16.48
N ASN A 49 2.73 -26.21 15.26
CA ASN A 49 2.27 -27.59 15.03
C ASN A 49 3.42 -28.59 14.86
N SER A 50 4.64 -28.12 14.52
CA SER A 50 5.80 -29.00 14.33
C SER A 50 6.79 -28.97 15.49
N GLY A 51 6.51 -28.19 16.55
CA GLY A 51 7.32 -28.12 17.77
C GLY A 51 8.70 -27.45 17.55
N VAL A 52 8.81 -26.57 16.56
CA VAL A 52 10.06 -25.86 16.26
C VAL A 52 10.16 -24.66 17.19
N GLU A 53 11.17 -24.66 18.06
CA GLU A 53 11.53 -23.46 18.83
C GLU A 53 12.02 -22.36 17.90
N VAL A 54 11.47 -21.16 18.11
CA VAL A 54 11.81 -19.96 17.34
C VAL A 54 12.94 -19.26 18.06
N ASP A 55 14.07 -19.09 17.40
CA ASP A 55 15.14 -18.27 17.93
C ASP A 55 14.78 -16.77 17.86
N GLU A 56 15.50 -15.94 18.62
CA GLU A 56 15.27 -14.50 18.69
C GLU A 56 15.31 -13.84 17.30
N LYS A 57 16.19 -14.29 16.41
CA LYS A 57 16.31 -13.75 15.05
C LYS A 57 15.07 -14.04 14.20
N THR A 58 14.52 -15.24 14.33
CA THR A 58 13.31 -15.64 13.62
C THR A 58 12.10 -14.90 14.17
N PHE A 59 12.04 -14.66 15.49
CA PHE A 59 11.01 -13.83 16.10
C PHE A 59 11.06 -12.37 15.60
N VAL A 60 12.25 -11.77 15.52
CA VAL A 60 12.43 -10.42 14.95
C VAL A 60 12.04 -10.39 13.46
N ALA A 61 12.35 -11.44 12.69
CA ALA A 61 11.92 -11.54 11.30
C ALA A 61 10.39 -11.55 11.15
N LEU A 62 9.68 -12.23 12.06
CA LEU A 62 8.21 -12.23 12.10
C LEU A 62 7.64 -10.85 12.45
N GLN A 63 8.27 -10.12 13.37
CA GLN A 63 7.87 -8.73 13.67
C GLN A 63 8.08 -7.81 12.47
N HIS A 64 9.19 -7.95 11.73
CA HIS A 64 9.37 -7.22 10.47
C HIS A 64 8.30 -7.57 9.43
N GLN A 65 7.89 -8.84 9.35
CA GLN A 65 6.84 -9.27 8.44
C GLN A 65 5.47 -8.64 8.78
N ASP A 66 5.16 -8.47 10.06
CA ASP A 66 3.96 -7.76 10.52
C ASP A 66 4.03 -6.26 10.15
N ILE A 67 5.16 -5.60 10.41
CA ILE A 67 5.38 -4.19 10.01
C ILE A 67 5.24 -4.02 8.50
N LEU A 68 5.77 -4.94 7.69
CA LEU A 68 5.62 -4.94 6.23
C LEU A 68 4.15 -5.05 5.83
N THR A 69 3.37 -5.90 6.48
CA THR A 69 1.92 -6.02 6.23
C THR A 69 1.19 -4.72 6.53
N GLN A 70 1.48 -4.10 7.68
CA GLN A 70 0.88 -2.81 8.07
C GLN A 70 1.22 -1.71 7.08
N GLN A 71 2.47 -1.64 6.61
CA GLN A 71 2.87 -0.67 5.60
C GLN A 71 2.20 -0.93 4.24
N LEU A 72 2.08 -2.18 3.79
CA LEU A 72 1.39 -2.52 2.55
C LEU A 72 -0.07 -2.07 2.59
N ASN A 73 -0.77 -2.33 3.70
CA ASN A 73 -2.15 -1.90 3.88
C ASN A 73 -2.30 -0.37 3.81
N ALA A 74 -1.39 0.38 4.44
CA ALA A 74 -1.44 1.84 4.42
C ALA A 74 -1.23 2.43 3.02
N VAL A 75 -0.44 1.80 2.15
CA VAL A 75 -0.32 2.24 0.76
C VAL A 75 -1.60 1.90 -0.04
N GLY A 76 -2.28 0.80 0.29
CA GLY A 76 -3.62 0.49 -0.24
C GLY A 76 -4.65 1.56 0.10
N GLU A 77 -4.72 1.93 1.38
CA GLU A 77 -5.61 2.99 1.86
C GLU A 77 -5.32 4.35 1.21
N LEU A 78 -4.04 4.72 1.07
CA LEU A 78 -3.67 5.93 0.34
C LEU A 78 -4.15 5.86 -1.13
N SER A 79 -3.95 4.73 -1.80
CA SER A 79 -4.38 4.56 -3.19
C SER A 79 -5.90 4.70 -3.33
N GLU A 80 -6.67 4.14 -2.41
CA GLU A 80 -8.14 4.33 -2.35
C GLU A 80 -8.54 5.79 -2.10
N MET A 81 -7.84 6.49 -1.21
CA MET A 81 -8.12 7.90 -0.94
C MET A 81 -7.88 8.76 -2.19
N LEU A 82 -6.78 8.53 -2.89
CA LEU A 82 -6.45 9.26 -4.12
C LEU A 82 -7.46 8.97 -5.23
N GLN A 83 -7.91 7.72 -5.39
CA GLN A 83 -9.00 7.37 -6.31
C GLN A 83 -10.29 8.11 -6.00
N LYS A 84 -10.75 8.10 -4.74
CA LYS A 84 -11.97 8.80 -4.34
C LYS A 84 -11.88 10.30 -4.62
N HIS A 85 -10.69 10.88 -4.50
CA HIS A 85 -10.48 12.29 -4.82
C HIS A 85 -10.52 12.56 -6.34
N LEU A 86 -10.08 11.62 -7.17
CA LEU A 86 -10.21 11.69 -8.63
C LEU A 86 -11.66 11.48 -9.10
N GLU A 87 -12.39 10.54 -8.50
CA GLU A 87 -13.81 10.30 -8.83
C GLU A 87 -14.70 11.52 -8.51
N ASN A 88 -14.32 12.30 -7.50
CA ASN A 88 -15.01 13.53 -7.09
C ASN A 88 -14.21 14.79 -7.50
N PHE A 89 -13.53 14.71 -8.65
CA PHE A 89 -12.77 15.80 -9.21
C PHE A 89 -13.70 16.96 -9.63
N ASP A 90 -13.31 18.18 -9.26
CA ASP A 90 -14.06 19.41 -9.55
C ASP A 90 -13.15 20.45 -10.20
N ASN A 91 -11.94 20.65 -9.64
CA ASN A 91 -10.84 21.40 -10.24
C ASN A 91 -9.48 20.96 -9.66
N PHE A 92 -8.37 21.31 -10.34
CA PHE A 92 -7.00 20.91 -9.97
C PHE A 92 -6.52 21.46 -8.64
N GLU A 93 -6.84 22.71 -8.31
CA GLU A 93 -6.40 23.32 -7.04
C GLU A 93 -6.99 22.55 -5.83
N THR A 94 -8.27 22.16 -5.95
CA THR A 94 -8.96 21.35 -4.95
C THR A 94 -8.42 19.91 -4.93
N LEU A 95 -8.11 19.34 -6.09
CA LEU A 95 -7.52 18.00 -6.19
C LEU A 95 -6.11 17.94 -5.57
N GLU A 96 -5.27 18.94 -5.87
CA GLU A 96 -3.93 19.07 -5.31
C GLU A 96 -3.99 19.19 -3.79
N SER A 97 -4.87 20.04 -3.25
CA SER A 97 -5.06 20.17 -1.81
C SER A 97 -5.47 18.84 -1.15
N LYS A 98 -6.41 18.11 -1.76
CA LYS A 98 -6.86 16.78 -1.28
C LYS A 98 -5.72 15.75 -1.35
N PHE A 99 -4.94 15.73 -2.42
CA PHE A 99 -3.79 14.84 -2.58
C PHE A 99 -2.68 15.13 -1.56
N LEU A 100 -2.38 16.40 -1.32
CA LEU A 100 -1.42 16.82 -0.30
C LEU A 100 -1.89 16.39 1.10
N SER A 101 -3.18 16.55 1.41
CA SER A 101 -3.75 16.08 2.68
C SER A 101 -3.64 14.56 2.83
N ALA A 102 -3.99 13.79 1.78
CA ALA A 102 -3.85 12.34 1.77
C ALA A 102 -2.38 11.90 1.95
N LEU A 103 -1.44 12.62 1.33
CA LEU A 103 0.00 12.38 1.48
C LEU A 103 0.48 12.61 2.93
N GLU A 104 0.03 13.68 3.59
CA GLU A 104 0.39 13.93 5.00
C GLU A 104 -0.17 12.86 5.94
N ILE A 105 -1.38 12.37 5.69
CA ILE A 105 -1.96 11.23 6.44
C ILE A 105 -1.11 9.97 6.23
N ALA A 106 -0.69 9.68 5.00
CA ALA A 106 0.15 8.52 4.72
C ALA A 106 1.54 8.62 5.36
N LYS A 107 2.15 9.81 5.37
CA LYS A 107 3.41 10.07 6.10
C LYS A 107 3.25 9.82 7.60
N ALA A 108 2.17 10.34 8.20
CA ALA A 108 1.90 10.13 9.61
C ALA A 108 1.72 8.64 9.97
N LYS A 109 0.97 7.88 9.14
CA LYS A 109 0.82 6.43 9.32
C LYS A 109 2.16 5.69 9.21
N LYS A 110 2.98 6.02 8.22
CA LYS A 110 4.32 5.43 8.06
C LYS A 110 5.19 5.62 9.31
N GLU A 111 5.21 6.82 9.87
CA GLU A 111 5.99 7.11 11.09
C GLU A 111 5.43 6.39 12.32
N ALA A 112 4.11 6.24 12.44
CA ALA A 112 3.49 5.46 13.50
C ALA A 112 3.94 3.98 13.46
N TYR A 113 4.04 3.37 12.27
CA TYR A 113 4.54 2.01 12.12
C TYR A 113 6.04 1.86 12.38
N ARG A 114 6.83 2.92 12.16
CA ARG A 114 8.24 2.96 12.57
C ARG A 114 8.41 3.06 14.08
N GLY A 115 7.55 3.82 14.76
CA GLY A 115 7.56 3.93 16.22
C GLY A 115 7.18 2.63 16.95
N ASN A 116 6.58 1.67 16.24
CA ASN A 116 6.28 0.32 16.72
C ASN A 116 7.37 -0.71 16.35
N ALA A 117 8.42 -0.31 15.64
CA ALA A 117 9.59 -1.14 15.38
C ALA A 117 10.55 -1.03 16.57
N PHE A 118 10.84 -2.16 17.21
CA PHE A 118 11.69 -2.28 18.40
C PHE A 118 13.13 -1.77 18.18
#